data_AF-A0AAV6KRY6-F1
#
_entry.id   AF-A0AAV6KRY6-F1
#
_cell.length_a   1.000
_cell.length_b   1.000
_cell.length_c   1.000
_cell.angle_alpha   90.00
_cell.angle_beta   90.00
_cell.angle_gamma   90.00
#
_symmetry.space_group_name_H-M   'P 1'
#
loop_
_entity.id
_entity.type
_entity.pdbx_description
1 polymer ?
#
loop_
_entity_poly.entity_id
_entity_poly.type
_entity_poly.pdbx_seq_one_letter_code
_entity_poly.pdbx_strand_id
1 'polypeptide(L)'
;MENFLELLSSVLLYEKIYFMLHDQTLAATNMDDQELTESIQRLLIVMQRLDQKIAPLLETDGEHFNRRWGFLSRAGLWDKSHLMRQIEKYADIYTSRVSNFLHYTPFIYFRSQEQTLAHDSYSYHHSKRNNSA
;
A
#
# COMPACT_ATOMS: atom_id res chain seq x y z
N MET A 1 -3.81 23.49 19.33
CA MET A 1 -4.82 23.80 18.28
C MET A 1 -4.81 22.76 17.17
N GLU A 2 -3.65 22.23 16.77
CA GLU A 2 -3.56 21.18 15.73
C GLU A 2 -4.30 19.88 16.08
N ASN A 3 -4.18 19.38 17.32
CA ASN A 3 -4.90 18.16 17.76
C ASN A 3 -6.43 18.24 17.68
N PHE A 4 -7.01 19.45 17.78
CA PHE A 4 -8.47 19.62 17.70
C PHE A 4 -8.95 19.57 16.25
N LEU A 5 -8.16 20.10 15.31
CA LEU A 5 -8.44 20.07 13.88
C LEU A 5 -8.27 18.66 13.31
N GLU A 6 -7.29 17.88 13.79
CA GLU A 6 -7.14 16.47 13.41
C GLU A 6 -8.28 15.59 13.94
N LEU A 7 -8.73 15.81 15.18
CA LEU A 7 -9.89 15.12 15.74
C LEU A 7 -11.17 15.45 14.96
N LEU A 8 -11.39 16.71 14.62
CA LEU A 8 -12.49 17.12 13.75
C LEU A 8 -12.40 16.48 12.36
N SER A 9 -11.21 16.43 11.78
CA SER A 9 -10.99 15.78 10.48
C SER A 9 -11.27 14.28 10.53
N SER A 10 -10.87 13.59 11.60
CA SER A 10 -11.12 12.17 11.81
C SER A 10 -12.61 11.87 12.02
N VAL A 11 -13.31 12.67 12.83
CA VAL A 11 -14.76 12.56 13.06
C VAL A 11 -15.53 12.80 11.77
N LEU A 12 -15.19 13.86 11.01
CA LEU A 12 -15.83 14.16 9.73
C LEU A 12 -15.54 13.07 8.68
N LEU A 13 -14.36 12.46 8.70
CA LEU A 13 -14.01 11.36 7.82
C LEU A 13 -14.79 10.09 8.19
N TYR A 14 -14.97 9.83 9.48
CA TYR A 14 -15.80 8.73 9.98
C TYR A 14 -17.28 8.93 9.61
N GLU A 15 -17.79 10.15 9.77
CA GLU A 15 -19.16 10.51 9.39
C GLU A 15 -19.35 10.38 7.88
N LYS A 16 -18.36 10.80 7.08
CA LYS A 16 -18.38 10.72 5.61
C LYS A 16 -18.28 9.28 5.09
N ILE A 17 -17.45 8.44 5.71
CA ILE A 17 -17.36 7.00 5.40
C ILE A 17 -18.65 6.30 5.81
N TYR A 18 -19.17 6.59 7.00
CA TYR A 18 -20.44 6.05 7.48
C TYR A 18 -21.58 6.44 6.54
N PHE A 19 -21.65 7.70 6.12
CA PHE A 19 -22.66 8.19 5.17
C PHE A 19 -22.50 7.56 3.78
N MET A 20 -21.27 7.42 3.27
CA MET A 20 -21.01 6.77 1.97
C MET A 20 -21.37 5.28 1.98
N LEU A 21 -20.97 4.54 3.02
CA LEU A 21 -21.35 3.14 3.20
C LEU A 21 -22.86 3.02 3.40
N HIS A 22 -23.47 3.92 4.16
CA HIS A 22 -24.91 3.93 4.40
C HIS A 22 -25.71 4.20 3.13
N ASP A 23 -25.33 5.21 2.34
CA ASP A 23 -25.94 5.49 1.03
C ASP A 23 -25.82 4.30 0.07
N GLN A 24 -24.66 3.63 0.04
CA GLN A 24 -24.48 2.42 -0.76
C GLN A 24 -25.38 1.27 -0.28
N THR A 25 -25.52 1.09 1.04
CA THR A 25 -26.43 0.07 1.60
C THR A 25 -27.90 0.41 1.33
N LEU A 26 -28.29 1.68 1.45
CA LEU A 26 -29.66 2.14 1.18
C LEU A 26 -30.02 2.02 -0.29
N ALA A 27 -29.09 2.36 -1.19
CA ALA A 27 -29.25 2.14 -2.62
C ALA A 27 -29.40 0.64 -2.92
N ALA A 28 -28.54 -0.22 -2.36
CA ALA A 28 -28.61 -1.67 -2.54
C ALA A 28 -29.90 -2.29 -1.97
N THR A 29 -30.47 -1.74 -0.88
CA THR A 29 -31.75 -2.21 -0.32
C THR A 29 -32.98 -1.80 -1.12
N ASN A 30 -32.86 -0.81 -2.04
CA ASN A 30 -33.96 -0.32 -2.87
C ASN A 30 -33.85 -0.75 -4.36
N MET A 31 -32.83 -1.52 -4.72
CA MET A 31 -32.69 -2.09 -6.07
C MET A 31 -33.58 -3.32 -6.24
N ASP A 32 -34.16 -3.49 -7.42
CA ASP A 32 -34.85 -4.73 -7.77
C ASP A 32 -33.85 -5.90 -7.76
N ASP A 33 -34.27 -7.08 -7.29
CA ASP A 33 -33.39 -8.25 -7.12
C ASP A 33 -32.67 -8.63 -8.44
N GLN A 34 -33.31 -8.36 -9.58
CA GLN A 34 -32.75 -8.61 -10.90
C GLN A 34 -31.66 -7.59 -11.26
N GLU A 35 -31.86 -6.30 -10.98
CA GLU A 35 -30.86 -5.25 -11.20
C GLU A 35 -29.63 -5.42 -10.30
N LEU A 36 -29.83 -5.87 -9.05
CA LEU A 36 -28.75 -6.20 -8.13
C LEU A 36 -27.92 -7.38 -8.65
N THR A 37 -28.60 -8.44 -9.10
CA THR A 37 -27.94 -9.63 -9.66
C THR A 37 -27.10 -9.29 -10.89
N GLU A 38 -27.63 -8.48 -11.81
CA GLU A 38 -26.89 -8.02 -12.98
C GLU A 38 -25.66 -7.17 -12.60
N SER A 39 -25.79 -6.32 -11.59
CA SER A 39 -24.70 -5.46 -11.12
C SER A 39 -23.57 -6.29 -10.51
N ILE A 40 -23.91 -7.29 -9.70
CA ILE A 40 -22.95 -8.25 -9.15
C ILE A 40 -22.25 -9.03 -10.27
N GLN A 41 -23.01 -9.52 -11.25
CA GLN A 41 -22.44 -10.23 -12.40
C GLN A 41 -21.47 -9.36 -13.20
N ARG A 42 -21.83 -8.10 -13.45
CA ARG A 42 -20.92 -7.13 -14.10
C ARG A 42 -19.65 -6.92 -13.30
N LEU A 43 -19.74 -6.78 -11.97
CA LEU A 43 -18.56 -6.61 -11.11
C LEU A 43 -17.65 -7.84 -11.14
N LEU A 44 -18.21 -9.05 -11.07
CA LEU A 44 -17.45 -10.30 -11.15
C LEU A 44 -16.70 -10.42 -12.48
N ILE A 45 -17.33 -10.05 -13.60
CA ILE A 45 -16.67 -10.01 -14.92
C ILE A 45 -15.50 -9.02 -14.92
N VAL A 46 -15.68 -7.84 -14.30
CA VAL A 46 -14.61 -6.84 -14.21
C VAL A 46 -13.47 -7.35 -13.33
N MET A 47 -13.75 -7.94 -12.17
CA MET A 47 -12.73 -8.54 -11.30
C MET A 47 -11.92 -9.60 -12.06
N GLN A 48 -12.58 -10.53 -12.74
CA GLN A 48 -11.91 -11.56 -13.52
C GLN A 48 -11.03 -10.98 -14.64
N ARG A 49 -11.51 -9.95 -15.34
CA ARG A 49 -10.72 -9.25 -16.38
C ARG A 49 -9.50 -8.54 -15.79
N LEU A 50 -9.61 -7.99 -14.59
CA LEU A 50 -8.49 -7.37 -13.89
C LEU A 50 -7.47 -8.43 -13.46
N ASP A 51 -7.91 -9.55 -12.90
CA ASP A 51 -7.02 -10.65 -12.51
C ASP A 51 -6.25 -11.21 -13.72
N GLN A 52 -6.93 -11.37 -14.87
CA GLN A 52 -6.30 -11.77 -16.13
C GLN A 52 -5.24 -10.79 -16.64
N LYS A 53 -5.32 -9.51 -16.24
CA LYS A 53 -4.31 -8.50 -16.57
C LYS A 53 -3.20 -8.43 -15.53
N ILE A 54 -3.52 -8.57 -14.24
CA ILE A 54 -2.56 -8.46 -13.14
C ILE A 54 -1.60 -9.64 -13.15
N ALA A 55 -2.10 -10.86 -13.37
CA ALA A 55 -1.27 -12.07 -13.38
C ALA A 55 -0.06 -12.01 -14.33
N PRO A 56 -0.22 -11.71 -15.65
CA PRO A 56 0.93 -11.63 -16.54
C PRO A 56 1.85 -10.46 -16.20
N LEU A 57 1.33 -9.34 -15.70
CA LEU A 57 2.16 -8.22 -15.27
C LEU A 57 3.07 -8.62 -14.11
N LEU A 58 2.55 -9.35 -13.12
CA LEU A 58 3.34 -9.88 -12.01
C LEU A 58 4.40 -10.89 -12.47
N GLU A 59 4.10 -11.72 -13.47
CA GLU A 59 5.07 -12.64 -14.05
C GLU A 59 6.21 -11.89 -14.75
N THR A 60 5.87 -10.89 -15.58
CA THR A 60 6.86 -10.06 -16.28
C THR A 60 7.74 -9.25 -15.33
N ASP A 61 7.22 -8.76 -14.21
CA ASP A 61 8.00 -8.07 -13.17
C ASP A 61 9.06 -9.00 -12.56
N GLY A 62 8.74 -10.29 -12.43
CA GLY A 62 9.64 -11.32 -11.89
C GLY A 62 10.80 -11.69 -12.82
N GLU A 63 10.69 -11.45 -14.14
CA GLU A 63 11.71 -11.86 -15.12
C GLU A 63 13.05 -11.14 -14.97
N HIS A 64 13.07 -9.96 -14.36
CA HIS A 64 14.29 -9.18 -14.14
C HIS A 64 15.18 -9.77 -13.04
N PHE A 65 14.67 -10.76 -12.31
CA PHE A 65 15.35 -11.41 -11.20
C PHE A 65 15.72 -12.86 -11.54
N ASN A 66 16.34 -13.55 -10.59
CA ASN A 66 16.71 -14.95 -10.79
C ASN A 66 15.45 -15.80 -11.05
N ARG A 67 15.36 -16.44 -12.21
CA ARG A 67 14.18 -17.23 -12.61
C ARG A 67 13.79 -18.34 -11.62
N ARG A 68 14.75 -18.90 -10.87
CA ARG A 68 14.51 -19.99 -9.91
C ARG A 68 14.09 -19.49 -8.53
N TRP A 69 14.68 -18.38 -8.07
CA TRP A 69 14.54 -17.92 -6.69
C TRP A 69 13.74 -16.61 -6.56
N GLY A 70 13.51 -15.90 -7.65
CA GLY A 70 12.81 -14.62 -7.67
C GLY A 70 13.53 -13.54 -6.86
N PHE A 71 12.74 -12.78 -6.11
CA PHE A 71 13.21 -11.69 -5.26
C PHE A 71 13.88 -12.21 -3.99
N LEU A 72 15.08 -11.71 -3.65
CA LEU A 72 15.72 -12.04 -2.38
C LEU A 72 15.00 -11.43 -1.16
N SER A 73 14.31 -10.31 -1.34
CA SER A 73 13.64 -9.57 -0.25
C SER A 73 12.21 -10.02 0.01
N ARG A 74 11.57 -10.72 -0.94
CA ARG A 74 10.15 -11.12 -0.88
C ARG A 74 9.99 -12.63 -1.00
N ALA A 75 8.98 -13.18 -0.35
CA ALA A 75 8.56 -14.57 -0.50
C ALA A 75 7.08 -14.60 -0.94
N GLY A 76 6.84 -14.35 -2.23
CA GLY A 76 5.49 -14.12 -2.78
C GLY A 76 5.19 -12.65 -2.99
N LEU A 77 3.90 -12.29 -3.08
CA LEU A 77 3.46 -10.95 -3.50
C LEU A 77 3.62 -9.89 -2.39
N TRP A 78 3.18 -10.19 -1.17
CA TRP A 78 3.10 -9.24 -0.06
C TRP A 78 3.89 -9.65 1.18
N ASP A 79 4.69 -10.73 1.09
CA ASP A 79 5.44 -11.23 2.24
C ASP A 79 6.94 -11.00 2.12
N LYS A 80 7.57 -10.71 3.26
CA LYS A 80 9.03 -10.56 3.38
C LYS A 80 9.67 -11.95 3.31
N SER A 81 10.80 -12.06 2.63
CA SER A 81 11.59 -13.30 2.68
C SER A 81 12.17 -13.52 4.07
N HIS A 82 12.61 -14.75 4.37
CA HIS A 82 13.33 -15.04 5.61
C HIS A 82 14.60 -14.19 5.75
N LEU A 83 15.35 -14.01 4.65
CA LEU A 83 16.53 -13.14 4.62
C LEU A 83 16.18 -11.70 4.96
N MET A 84 15.10 -11.16 4.40
CA MET A 84 14.69 -9.78 4.67
C MET A 84 14.29 -9.58 6.13
N ARG A 85 13.59 -10.56 6.73
CA ARG A 85 13.28 -10.54 8.17
C ARG A 85 14.55 -10.56 9.03
N GLN A 86 15.58 -11.29 8.62
CA GLN A 86 16.87 -11.28 9.33
C GLN A 86 17.56 -9.92 9.21
N ILE A 87 17.59 -9.33 8.02
CA ILE A 87 18.17 -7.99 7.80
C ILE A 87 17.44 -6.96 8.67
N GLU A 88 16.11 -6.94 8.62
CA GLU A 88 15.28 -6.01 9.40
C GLU A 88 15.48 -6.17 10.91
N LYS A 89 15.68 -7.40 11.39
CA LYS A 89 15.88 -7.68 12.82
C LYS A 89 17.28 -7.31 13.32
N TYR A 90 18.31 -7.50 12.50
CA TYR A 90 19.70 -7.46 12.96
C TYR A 90 20.51 -6.27 12.44
N ALA A 91 20.03 -5.55 11.43
CA ALA A 91 20.71 -4.38 10.88
C ALA A 91 19.84 -3.14 11.04
N ASP A 92 20.32 -2.16 11.81
CA ASP A 92 19.68 -0.84 11.91
C ASP A 92 19.69 -0.11 10.55
N ILE A 93 20.74 -0.32 9.75
CA ILE A 93 20.92 0.23 8.41
C ILE A 93 21.55 -0.86 7.53
N TYR A 94 21.04 -1.02 6.31
CA TYR A 94 21.63 -1.91 5.31
C TYR A 94 21.85 -1.16 3.99
N THR A 95 22.93 -1.49 3.29
CA THR A 95 23.28 -0.93 1.98
C THR A 95 24.12 -1.94 1.21
N SER A 96 24.28 -1.74 -0.10
CA SER A 96 25.00 -2.72 -0.95
C SER A 96 26.48 -2.84 -0.60
N ARG A 97 27.13 -1.75 -0.15
CA ARG A 97 28.56 -1.68 0.19
C ARG A 97 28.85 -0.60 1.24
N VAL A 98 29.87 -0.82 2.06
CA VAL A 98 30.32 0.15 3.09
C VAL A 98 30.72 1.50 2.49
N SER A 99 31.28 1.51 1.28
CA SER A 99 31.65 2.74 0.56
C SER A 99 30.47 3.69 0.37
N ASN A 100 29.22 3.20 0.40
CA ASN A 100 28.04 4.05 0.25
C ASN A 100 27.91 5.04 1.42
N PHE A 101 28.52 4.78 2.58
CA PHE A 101 28.56 5.73 3.70
C PHE A 101 29.41 6.97 3.40
N LEU A 102 30.34 6.91 2.43
CA LEU A 102 31.14 8.07 2.02
C LEU A 102 30.31 9.16 1.32
N HIS A 103 29.10 8.84 0.86
CA HIS A 103 28.17 9.81 0.30
C HIS A 103 27.43 10.63 1.36
N TYR A 104 27.58 10.28 2.64
CA TYR A 104 26.94 10.97 3.75
C TYR A 104 27.99 11.64 4.64
N THR A 105 27.58 12.72 5.32
CA THR A 105 28.42 13.36 6.33
C THR A 105 28.55 12.45 7.56
N PRO A 106 29.72 12.37 8.22
CA PRO A 106 29.90 11.59 9.46
C PRO A 106 28.94 11.96 10.60
N PHE A 107 28.27 13.11 10.51
CA PHE A 107 27.31 13.60 11.50
C PHE A 107 25.84 13.35 11.11
N ILE A 108 25.59 12.57 10.06
CA ILE A 108 24.22 12.31 9.59
C ILE A 108 23.43 11.52 10.64
N TYR A 109 22.15 11.88 10.76
CA TYR A 109 21.19 11.14 11.56
C TYR A 109 20.24 10.36 10.66
N PHE A 110 20.39 9.04 10.64
CA PHE A 110 19.52 8.15 9.87
C PHE A 110 18.20 7.93 10.59
N ARG A 111 17.10 8.02 9.85
CA ARG A 111 15.73 7.81 10.35
C ARG A 111 15.05 6.73 9.53
N SER A 112 14.46 5.76 10.22
CA SER A 112 13.59 4.78 9.57
C SER A 112 12.27 5.44 9.16
N GLN A 113 11.68 4.93 8.08
CA GLN A 113 10.31 5.26 7.73
C GLN A 113 9.35 4.57 8.70
N GLU A 114 8.23 5.23 9.01
CA GLU A 114 7.17 4.65 9.82
C GLU A 114 6.57 3.42 9.10
N GLN A 115 6.39 2.34 9.86
CA GLN A 115 5.73 1.15 9.36
C GLN A 115 4.23 1.25 9.59
N THR A 116 3.45 1.11 8.52
CA THR A 116 1.99 1.09 8.59
C THR A 116 1.48 -0.31 8.84
N LEU A 117 0.51 -0.43 9.75
CA LEU A 117 -0.27 -1.64 9.97
C LEU A 117 -1.40 -1.74 8.92
N ALA A 118 -1.94 -2.96 8.75
CA ALA A 118 -2.95 -3.24 7.73
C ALA A 118 -4.26 -2.42 7.89
N HIS A 119 -4.53 -1.91 9.09
CA HIS A 119 -5.71 -1.10 9.40
C HIS A 119 -5.40 0.39 9.55
N ASP A 120 -4.16 0.81 9.30
CA ASP A 120 -3.81 2.21 9.33
C ASP A 120 -4.47 2.92 8.15
N SER A 121 -5.06 4.08 8.42
CA SER A 121 -5.67 4.90 7.39
C SER A 121 -4.56 5.53 6.55
N TYR A 122 -4.42 5.11 5.30
CA TYR A 122 -3.48 5.74 4.35
C TYR A 122 -3.91 7.18 4.10
N SER A 123 -3.37 8.15 4.84
CA SER A 123 -3.34 9.52 4.35
C SER A 123 -2.37 9.54 3.18
N TYR A 124 -2.88 9.68 1.96
CA TYR A 124 -2.04 9.99 0.79
C TYR A 124 -1.42 11.37 1.03
N HIS A 125 -0.32 11.43 1.77
CA HIS A 125 0.54 12.60 1.78
C HIS A 125 1.21 12.68 0.41
N HIS A 126 0.57 13.38 -0.52
CA HIS A 126 1.23 13.87 -1.72
C HIS A 126 2.31 14.87 -1.27
N SER A 127 3.51 14.35 -1.01
CA SER A 127 4.70 15.17 -0.80
C SER A 127 4.90 15.98 -2.08
N LYS A 128 4.47 17.24 -2.09
CA LYS A 128 5.02 18.24 -3.00
C LYS A 128 6.50 18.33 -2.69
N ARG A 129 7.30 17.60 -3.47
CA ARG A 129 8.74 17.75 -3.50
C ARG A 129 8.99 19.17 -4.04
N ASN A 130 9.14 20.13 -3.13
CA ASN A 130 9.56 21.47 -3.48
C ASN A 130 10.97 21.36 -4.03
N ASN A 131 11.12 21.39 -5.36
CA ASN A 131 12.38 21.70 -6.01
C ASN A 131 12.70 23.16 -5.70
N SER A 132 13.41 23.37 -4.60
CA SER A 132 14.03 24.65 -4.28
C SER A 132 15.55 24.48 -4.44
N ALA A 133 16.05 25.06 -5.52
CA ALA A 133 17.45 25.39 -5.86
C ALA A 133 18.45 24.23 -6.03
#